data_AF-A0A0D2LL61-F1
#
_entry.id   AF-A0A0D2LL61-F1
#
_cell.length_a   1.000
_cell.length_b   1.000
_cell.length_c   1.000
_cell.angle_alpha   90.00
_cell.angle_beta   90.00
_cell.angle_gamma   90.00
#
_symmetry.space_group_name_H-M   'P 1'
#
loop_
_entity.id
_entity.type
_entity.pdbx_description
1 polymer ?
#
loop_
_entity_poly.entity_id
_entity_poly.type
_entity_poly.pdbx_seq_one_letter_code
_entity_poly.pdbx_strand_id
1 'polypeptide(L)'
;MAPSKISWGARLRPPPPPISKSDHEFLQMGLEFMSSRDGIRVSELNELFDKVGFPRRDPERLKVALDNTHRLVWVRATKQSRVARLGQLLGFARATSDGVFTATIWDVAVAPAWQRVGLGRAMMERLTRGLVEDGIPNITLYAEPQTIASC
;
A
#
# COMPACT_ATOMS: atom_id res chain seq x y z
N MET A 1 -22.62 8.44 7.39
CA MET A 1 -22.77 7.70 8.67
C MET A 1 -21.84 6.50 8.59
N ALA A 2 -20.71 6.51 9.30
CA ALA A 2 -19.82 5.34 9.29
C ALA A 2 -20.58 4.18 9.97
N PRO A 3 -20.63 2.98 9.36
CA PRO A 3 -21.28 1.85 10.01
C PRO A 3 -20.61 1.62 11.37
N SER A 4 -21.42 1.42 12.41
CA SER A 4 -20.95 1.07 13.75
C SER A 4 -20.04 -0.14 13.64
N LYS A 5 -18.78 -0.02 14.10
CA LYS A 5 -17.84 -1.14 14.15
C LYS A 5 -18.51 -2.26 14.97
N ILE A 6 -18.92 -3.33 14.30
CA ILE A 6 -19.44 -4.51 14.97
C ILE A 6 -18.32 -5.03 15.87
N SER A 7 -18.56 -5.01 17.19
CA SER A 7 -17.62 -5.53 18.19
C SER A 7 -17.67 -7.06 18.15
N TRP A 8 -16.97 -7.65 17.19
CA TRP A 8 -16.68 -9.07 17.22
C TRP A 8 -15.71 -9.32 18.38
N GLY A 9 -16.15 -10.08 19.40
CA GLY A 9 -15.32 -10.41 20.55
C GLY A 9 -13.94 -10.93 20.13
N ALA A 10 -12.90 -10.61 20.91
CA ALA A 10 -11.48 -10.81 20.60
C ALA A 10 -11.04 -12.23 20.20
N ARG A 11 -11.92 -13.23 20.24
CA ARG A 11 -11.64 -14.66 20.04
C ARG A 11 -11.62 -15.15 18.58
N LEU A 12 -11.96 -14.31 17.59
CA LEU A 12 -12.06 -14.74 16.17
C LEU A 12 -11.09 -14.05 15.21
N ARG A 13 -10.18 -13.20 15.70
CA ARG A 13 -9.25 -12.48 14.82
C ARG A 13 -7.91 -13.22 14.75
N PRO A 14 -7.38 -13.54 13.56
CA PRO A 14 -6.00 -13.97 13.47
C PRO A 14 -5.10 -12.85 14.01
N PRO A 15 -3.96 -13.17 14.65
CA PRO A 15 -3.03 -12.15 15.08
C PRO A 15 -2.56 -11.33 13.87
N PRO A 16 -2.38 -10.00 14.01
CA PRO A 16 -1.88 -9.20 12.91
C PRO A 16 -0.51 -9.74 12.46
N PRO A 17 -0.24 -9.79 11.15
CA PRO A 17 1.04 -10.21 10.64
C PRO A 17 2.17 -9.33 11.23
N PRO A 18 3.33 -9.93 11.56
CA PRO A 18 4.43 -9.19 12.14
C PRO A 18 5.00 -8.17 11.15
N ILE A 19 5.47 -7.05 11.69
CA ILE A 19 6.26 -6.07 10.92
C ILE A 19 7.73 -6.48 11.00
N SER A 20 8.33 -6.81 9.86
CA SER A 20 9.73 -7.29 9.79
C SER A 20 10.77 -6.18 9.94
N LYS A 21 10.45 -4.97 9.48
CA LYS A 21 11.27 -3.76 9.60
C LYS A 21 10.40 -2.56 10.00
N SER A 22 10.82 -1.88 11.06
CA SER A 22 10.13 -0.73 11.65
C SER A 22 10.10 0.48 10.73
N ASP A 23 9.16 1.41 10.98
CA ASP A 23 9.14 2.71 10.28
C ASP A 23 10.43 3.50 10.54
N HIS A 24 11.03 3.36 11.73
CA HIS A 24 12.27 4.05 12.08
C HIS A 24 13.45 3.60 11.19
N GLU A 25 13.59 2.30 10.93
CA GLU A 25 14.64 1.78 10.04
C GLU A 25 14.49 2.33 8.62
N PHE A 26 13.27 2.38 8.09
CA PHE A 26 13.03 2.96 6.77
C PHE A 26 13.21 4.47 6.76
N LEU A 27 12.88 5.18 7.84
CA LEU A 27 13.11 6.61 7.96
C LEU A 27 14.61 6.93 7.91
N GLN A 28 15.46 6.13 8.56
CA GLN A 28 16.92 6.25 8.44
C GLN A 28 17.40 6.04 6.99
N MET A 29 16.75 5.15 6.25
CA MET A 29 16.99 4.97 4.81
C MET A 29 16.49 6.13 3.94
N GLY A 30 15.74 7.08 4.52
CA GLY A 30 15.16 8.21 3.81
C GLY A 30 13.79 7.92 3.21
N LEU A 31 13.02 7.02 3.82
CA LEU A 31 11.71 6.57 3.37
C LEU A 31 10.67 6.74 4.47
N GLU A 32 9.51 7.27 4.13
CA GLU A 32 8.40 7.45 5.07
C GLU A 32 7.13 6.82 4.51
N PHE A 33 6.46 6.03 5.34
CA PHE A 33 5.19 5.41 5.02
C PHE A 33 4.03 6.31 5.40
N MET A 34 3.02 6.34 4.55
CA MET A 34 1.80 7.13 4.72
C MET A 34 0.59 6.22 4.48
N SER A 35 -0.44 6.39 5.29
CA SER A 35 -1.67 5.57 5.25
C SER A 35 -2.94 6.39 4.93
N SER A 36 -2.82 7.72 4.84
CA SER A 36 -3.88 8.61 4.34
C SER A 36 -3.74 8.85 2.84
N ARG A 37 -4.86 9.17 2.19
CA ARG A 37 -4.88 9.68 0.81
C ARG A 37 -4.26 11.08 0.68
N ASP A 38 -4.19 11.81 1.79
CA ASP A 38 -3.71 13.19 1.81
C ASP A 38 -2.27 13.28 1.30
N GLY A 39 -2.07 14.10 0.26
CA GLY A 39 -0.76 14.29 -0.36
C GLY A 39 -0.45 13.37 -1.54
N ILE A 40 -1.30 12.38 -1.85
CA ILE A 40 -1.15 11.58 -3.07
C ILE A 40 -1.53 12.45 -4.28
N ARG A 41 -0.57 12.64 -5.19
CA ARG A 41 -0.84 13.25 -6.49
C ARG A 41 -1.09 12.18 -7.55
N VAL A 42 -2.23 12.27 -8.21
CA VAL A 42 -2.65 11.33 -9.27
C VAL A 42 -1.65 11.27 -10.43
N SER A 43 -1.02 12.40 -10.76
CA SER A 43 0.04 12.45 -11.77
C SER A 43 1.25 11.60 -11.37
N GLU A 44 1.73 11.71 -10.14
CA GLU A 44 2.87 10.94 -9.63
C GLU A 44 2.55 9.45 -9.51
N LEU A 45 1.31 9.12 -9.14
CA LEU A 45 0.86 7.73 -9.08
C LEU A 45 0.85 7.09 -10.48
N ASN A 46 0.38 7.83 -11.50
CA ASN A 46 0.47 7.37 -12.89
C ASN A 46 1.92 7.27 -13.39
N GLU A 47 2.82 8.18 -12.99
CA GLU A 47 4.25 8.06 -13.29
C GLU A 47 4.89 6.83 -12.63
N LEU A 48 4.47 6.48 -11.41
CA LEU A 48 4.92 5.25 -10.75
C LEU A 48 4.43 4.01 -11.51
N PHE A 49 3.14 3.97 -11.89
CA PHE A 49 2.58 2.86 -12.66
C PHE A 49 3.31 2.64 -13.98
N ASP A 50 3.55 3.71 -14.73
CA ASP A 50 4.32 3.68 -15.98
C ASP A 50 5.72 3.08 -15.79
N LYS A 51 6.44 3.51 -14.74
CA LYS A 51 7.80 3.00 -14.41
C LYS A 51 7.84 1.52 -14.04
N VAL A 52 6.74 0.94 -13.56
CA VAL A 52 6.66 -0.47 -13.19
C VAL A 52 5.97 -1.32 -14.25
N GLY A 53 5.65 -0.74 -15.42
CA GLY A 53 4.99 -1.43 -16.53
C GLY A 53 3.48 -1.61 -16.36
N PHE A 54 2.86 -0.94 -15.39
CA PHE A 54 1.41 -0.92 -15.26
C PHE A 54 0.80 0.07 -16.25
N PRO A 55 -0.40 -0.20 -16.80
CA PRO A 55 -1.07 0.73 -17.67
C PRO A 55 -1.40 2.03 -16.92
N ARG A 56 -1.17 3.16 -17.59
CA ARG A 56 -1.64 4.46 -17.10
C ARG A 56 -3.16 4.46 -16.99
N ARG A 57 -3.67 5.16 -15.99
CA ARG A 57 -5.09 5.26 -15.69
C ARG A 57 -5.59 6.66 -15.99
N ASP A 58 -6.84 6.75 -16.41
CA ASP A 58 -7.56 8.02 -16.49
C ASP A 58 -7.53 8.74 -15.12
N PRO A 59 -7.07 10.01 -15.05
CA PRO A 59 -6.88 10.69 -13.78
C PRO A 59 -8.17 10.84 -12.95
N GLU A 60 -9.32 11.11 -13.57
CA GLU A 60 -10.58 11.31 -12.84
C GLU A 60 -11.09 9.99 -12.28
N ARG A 61 -11.01 8.90 -13.06
CA ARG A 61 -11.34 7.56 -12.56
C ARG A 61 -10.38 7.10 -11.45
N LEU A 62 -9.10 7.46 -11.54
CA LEU A 62 -8.12 7.12 -10.51
C LEU A 62 -8.39 7.86 -9.20
N LYS A 63 -8.84 9.12 -9.23
CA LYS A 63 -9.31 9.83 -8.03
C LYS A 63 -10.48 9.10 -7.38
N VAL A 64 -11.50 8.74 -8.16
CA VAL A 64 -12.66 7.98 -7.67
C VAL A 64 -12.24 6.63 -7.07
N ALA A 65 -11.28 5.93 -7.70
CA ALA A 65 -10.77 4.67 -7.18
C ALA A 65 -10.02 4.84 -5.84
N LEU A 66 -9.25 5.92 -5.69
CA LEU A 66 -8.64 6.27 -4.41
C LEU A 66 -9.72 6.57 -3.37
N ASP A 67 -10.80 7.27 -3.75
CA ASP A 67 -11.87 7.60 -2.80
C ASP A 67 -12.67 6.40 -2.28
N ASN A 68 -12.74 5.34 -3.09
CA ASN A 68 -13.36 4.08 -2.73
C ASN A 68 -12.36 3.03 -2.22
N THR A 69 -11.14 3.46 -1.87
CA THR A 69 -10.12 2.58 -1.27
C THR A 69 -10.31 2.50 0.24
N HIS A 70 -10.44 1.27 0.76
CA HIS A 70 -10.63 1.02 2.19
C HIS A 70 -9.35 1.29 2.98
N ARG A 71 -8.22 0.76 2.50
CA ARG A 71 -6.89 1.04 3.05
C ARG A 71 -5.86 1.18 1.94
N LEU A 72 -4.90 2.05 2.18
CA LEU A 72 -3.73 2.19 1.34
C LEU A 72 -2.49 2.43 2.18
N VAL A 73 -1.35 2.14 1.57
CA VAL A 73 -0.03 2.47 2.09
C VAL A 73 0.77 3.01 0.92
N TRP A 74 1.45 4.13 1.11
CA TRP A 74 2.37 4.66 0.11
C TRP A 74 3.62 5.20 0.78
N VAL A 75 4.67 5.35 -0.02
CA VAL A 75 6.00 5.68 0.48
C VAL A 75 6.54 6.88 -0.26
N ARG A 76 7.06 7.86 0.49
CA ARG A 76 7.77 9.02 -0.07
C ARG A 76 9.22 9.06 0.37
N ALA A 77 10.07 9.66 -0.45
CA ALA A 77 11.44 9.97 -0.07
C ALA A 77 11.48 11.17 0.90
N THR A 78 12.19 11.03 2.02
CA THR A 78 12.41 12.12 2.99
C THR A 78 13.74 12.84 2.82
N LYS A 79 14.58 12.39 1.88
CA LYS A 79 15.85 13.04 1.54
C LYS A 79 16.15 12.95 0.05
N GLN A 80 16.85 13.95 -0.47
CA GLN A 80 17.40 13.91 -1.83
C GLN A 80 18.53 12.88 -1.90
N SER A 81 18.55 12.07 -2.96
CA SER A 81 19.63 11.10 -3.23
C SER A 81 19.89 10.98 -4.74
N ARG A 82 20.82 10.10 -5.11
CA ARG A 82 21.10 9.76 -6.51
C ARG A 82 19.92 9.05 -7.20
N VAL A 83 19.07 8.36 -6.43
CA VAL A 83 18.01 7.48 -6.94
C VAL A 83 16.59 7.98 -6.65
N ALA A 84 16.44 9.03 -5.83
CA ALA A 84 15.14 9.61 -5.50
C ALA A 84 15.24 11.11 -5.19
N ARG A 85 14.21 11.87 -5.59
CA ARG A 85 14.04 13.28 -5.21
C ARG A 85 13.31 13.42 -3.89
N LEU A 86 13.59 14.47 -3.12
CA LEU A 86 12.84 14.77 -1.90
C LEU A 86 11.33 14.85 -2.19
N GLY A 87 10.52 14.12 -1.41
CA GLY A 87 9.06 14.06 -1.56
C GLY A 87 8.56 13.14 -2.68
N GLN A 88 9.43 12.53 -3.48
CA GLN A 88 9.02 11.65 -4.58
C GLN A 88 8.24 10.43 -4.06
N LEU A 89 7.14 10.08 -4.72
CA LEU A 89 6.41 8.82 -4.52
C LEU A 89 7.26 7.63 -5.02
N LEU A 90 7.54 6.68 -4.13
CA LEU A 90 8.41 5.53 -4.39
C LEU A 90 7.71 4.18 -4.31
N GLY A 91 6.56 4.13 -3.64
CA GLY A 91 5.78 2.90 -3.51
C GLY A 91 4.32 3.21 -3.23
N PHE A 92 3.44 2.33 -3.70
CA PHE A 92 2.00 2.44 -3.50
C PHE A 92 1.38 1.05 -3.41
N ALA A 93 0.53 0.84 -2.41
CA ALA A 93 -0.26 -0.36 -2.22
C ALA A 93 -1.68 0.03 -1.80
N ARG A 94 -2.72 -0.58 -2.39
CA ARG A 94 -4.12 -0.33 -1.98
C ARG A 94 -4.98 -1.59 -1.89
N ALA A 95 -5.97 -1.55 -1.02
CA ALA A 95 -7.00 -2.57 -0.88
C ALA A 95 -8.41 -1.96 -0.81
N THR A 96 -9.35 -2.61 -1.49
CA THR A 96 -10.80 -2.35 -1.30
C THR A 96 -11.39 -3.43 -0.42
N SER A 97 -12.45 -3.14 0.31
CA SER A 97 -13.10 -4.09 1.20
C SER A 97 -14.57 -3.76 1.37
N ASP A 98 -15.38 -4.75 1.73
CA ASP A 98 -16.72 -4.57 2.27
C ASP A 98 -16.73 -4.12 3.75
N GLY A 99 -15.54 -4.05 4.37
CA GLY A 99 -15.33 -3.66 5.77
C GLY A 99 -15.65 -4.75 6.79
N VAL A 100 -16.00 -5.97 6.34
CA VAL A 100 -16.48 -7.04 7.23
C VAL A 100 -15.84 -8.38 6.92
N PHE A 101 -15.93 -8.86 5.68
CA PHE A 101 -15.57 -10.24 5.34
C PHE A 101 -14.30 -10.32 4.50
N THR A 102 -14.18 -9.46 3.48
CA THR A 102 -13.10 -9.59 2.51
C THR A 102 -12.46 -8.28 2.14
N ALA A 103 -11.15 -8.33 1.92
CA ALA A 103 -10.40 -7.28 1.27
C ALA A 103 -9.65 -7.85 0.07
N THR A 104 -9.61 -7.07 -1.00
CA THR A 104 -8.81 -7.38 -2.20
C THR A 104 -7.76 -6.31 -2.38
N ILE A 105 -6.50 -6.73 -2.42
CA ILE A 105 -5.35 -5.90 -2.73
C ILE A 105 -5.23 -5.82 -4.25
N TRP A 106 -5.16 -4.61 -4.78
CA TRP A 106 -5.13 -4.35 -6.21
C TRP A 106 -3.74 -3.96 -6.69
N ASP A 107 -3.43 -2.67 -6.58
CA ASP A 107 -2.19 -2.12 -7.08
C ASP A 107 -1.14 -2.25 -5.99
N VAL A 108 -0.05 -2.96 -6.30
CA VAL A 108 1.17 -2.98 -5.49
C VAL A 108 2.33 -2.63 -6.41
N ALA A 109 2.83 -1.40 -6.29
CA ALA A 109 3.87 -0.86 -7.14
C ALA A 109 5.03 -0.33 -6.29
N VAL A 110 6.26 -0.67 -6.70
CA VAL A 110 7.50 -0.18 -6.10
C VAL A 110 8.39 0.35 -7.21
N ALA A 111 8.84 1.59 -7.07
CA ALA A 111 9.75 2.22 -8.02
C ALA A 111 10.99 1.32 -8.26
N PRO A 112 11.44 1.10 -9.51
CA PRO A 112 12.47 0.12 -9.82
C PRO A 112 13.75 0.23 -8.98
N ALA A 113 14.21 1.45 -8.69
CA ALA A 113 15.40 1.70 -7.88
C ALA A 113 15.26 1.31 -6.39
N TRP A 114 14.03 1.04 -5.93
CA TRP A 114 13.68 0.66 -4.56
C TRP A 114 13.08 -0.75 -4.47
N GLN A 115 13.20 -1.55 -5.52
CA GLN A 115 12.87 -2.98 -5.49
C GLN A 115 14.01 -3.76 -4.81
N ARG A 116 13.71 -4.98 -4.33
CA ARG A 116 14.68 -5.90 -3.67
C ARG A 116 15.36 -5.38 -2.39
N VAL A 117 14.89 -4.26 -1.82
CA VAL A 117 15.34 -3.76 -0.50
C VAL A 117 14.34 -4.08 0.63
N GLY A 118 13.29 -4.84 0.31
CA GLY A 118 12.19 -5.19 1.23
C GLY A 118 11.05 -4.17 1.29
N LEU A 119 11.03 -3.14 0.43
CA LEU A 119 10.00 -2.10 0.46
C LEU A 119 8.60 -2.62 0.13
N GLY A 120 8.48 -3.49 -0.88
CA GLY A 120 7.20 -4.13 -1.24
C GLY A 120 6.63 -4.96 -0.09
N ARG A 121 7.47 -5.80 0.52
CA ARG A 121 7.12 -6.58 1.71
C ARG A 121 6.68 -5.67 2.86
N ALA A 122 7.42 -4.60 3.14
CA ALA A 122 7.09 -3.65 4.21
C ALA A 122 5.74 -2.94 3.99
N MET A 123 5.39 -2.59 2.76
CA MET A 123 4.06 -2.05 2.44
C MET A 123 2.97 -3.10 2.64
N MET A 124 3.20 -4.33 2.18
CA MET A 124 2.23 -5.44 2.34
C MET A 124 1.99 -5.78 3.80
N GLU A 125 3.04 -5.84 4.63
CA GLU A 125 2.92 -6.07 6.07
C GLU A 125 2.08 -4.99 6.75
N ARG A 126 2.29 -3.71 6.43
CA ARG A 126 1.48 -2.59 6.97
C ARG A 126 0.03 -2.62 6.49
N LEU A 127 -0.18 -2.89 5.20
CA LEU A 127 -1.50 -2.93 4.59
C LEU A 127 -2.34 -4.09 5.17
N THR A 128 -1.78 -5.31 5.16
CA THR A 128 -2.46 -6.51 5.68
C THR A 128 -2.69 -6.43 7.18
N ARG A 129 -1.71 -5.94 7.96
CA ARG A 129 -1.89 -5.67 9.38
C ARG A 129 -3.08 -4.75 9.64
N GLY A 130 -3.17 -3.63 8.92
CA GLY A 130 -4.31 -2.71 9.05
C GLY A 130 -5.65 -3.37 8.73
N LEU A 131 -5.71 -4.22 7.70
CA LEU A 131 -6.92 -4.97 7.33
C LEU A 131 -7.34 -5.98 8.42
N VAL A 132 -6.38 -6.70 8.99
CA VAL A 132 -6.64 -7.63 10.12
C VAL A 132 -7.09 -6.86 11.37
N GLU A 133 -6.49 -5.70 11.65
CA GLU A 133 -6.89 -4.82 12.76
C GLU A 133 -8.31 -4.28 12.57
N ASP A 134 -8.76 -4.06 11.34
CA ASP A 134 -10.16 -3.74 11.03
C ASP A 134 -11.11 -4.91 11.27
N GLY A 135 -10.58 -6.13 11.39
CA GLY A 135 -11.35 -7.35 11.59
C GLY A 135 -11.75 -8.04 10.29
N ILE A 136 -11.04 -7.77 9.19
CA ILE A 136 -11.27 -8.40 7.89
C ILE A 136 -10.44 -9.70 7.83
N PRO A 137 -11.06 -10.89 7.87
CA PRO A 137 -10.33 -12.15 7.99
C PRO A 137 -9.79 -12.67 6.65
N ASN A 138 -10.42 -12.32 5.52
CA ASN A 138 -10.07 -12.85 4.21
C ASN A 138 -9.42 -11.78 3.32
N ILE A 139 -8.13 -11.91 3.06
CA ILE A 139 -7.36 -10.97 2.23
C ILE A 139 -6.92 -11.69 0.95
N THR A 140 -7.31 -11.14 -0.19
CA THR A 140 -7.02 -11.69 -1.52
C THR A 140 -6.17 -10.72 -2.32
N LEU A 141 -5.36 -11.26 -3.24
CA LEU A 141 -4.64 -10.49 -4.26
C LEU A 141 -4.56 -11.33 -5.53
N TYR A 142 -4.47 -10.66 -6.66
CA TYR A 142 -4.23 -11.32 -7.95
C TYR A 142 -2.85 -10.91 -8.44
N ALA A 143 -1.98 -11.89 -8.67
CA ALA A 143 -0.68 -11.68 -9.27
C ALA A 143 -0.71 -12.25 -10.69
N GLU A 144 -0.32 -11.46 -11.68
CA GLU A 144 -0.16 -12.00 -13.03
C GLU A 144 1.01 -13.01 -13.03
N PRO A 145 0.94 -14.13 -13.78
CA PRO A 145 1.98 -15.17 -13.79
C PRO A 145 3.40 -14.66 -14.11
N GLN A 146 3.51 -13.53 -14.81
CA GLN A 146 4.79 -12.89 -15.17
C GLN A 146 5.23 -11.79 -14.18
N THR A 147 4.44 -11.50 -13.15
CA THR A 147 4.86 -10.61 -12.07
C THR A 147 5.92 -11.36 -11.26
N ILE A 148 7.19 -11.14 -11.60
CA ILE A 148 8.32 -11.70 -10.86
C ILE A 148 8.30 -11.07 -9.45
N ALA A 149 7.62 -11.73 -8.52
CA ALA A 149 7.84 -11.57 -7.09
C ALA A 149 9.24 -12.12 -6.78
N SER A 150 10.28 -11.38 -7.19
CA SER A 150 11.65 -11.65 -6.76
C SER A 150 11.77 -11.09 -5.35
N CYS A 151 11.33 -11.92 -4.39
CA CYS A 151 11.58 -11.77 -2.96
C CYS A 151 13.08 -11.58 -2.68
#